data_AF-G5R2T1-F1
#
_entry.id   AF-G5R2T1-F1
#
_cell.length_a   1.000
_cell.length_b   1.000
_cell.length_c   1.000
_cell.angle_alpha   90.00
_cell.angle_beta   90.00
_cell.angle_gamma   90.00
#
_symmetry.space_group_name_H-M   'P 1'
#
loop_
_entity.id
_entity.type
_entity.pdbx_description
1 polymer ?
#
loop_
_entity_poly.entity_id
_entity_poly.type
_entity_poly.pdbx_seq_one_letter_code
_entity_poly.pdbx_strand_id
1 'polypeptide(L)'
;MTLEITSGVVAIAGILIAAWLWLGKRTLVTSIANSAPGRLLGTWWYNAWGFDWLYDKVFVKPFLGIAWLLKRDPLNALMNIPAILSRFAGKGLVLSENGYLRWYVASMSIGAVVVLALLMVLR
;
A
#
# COMPACT_ATOMS: atom_id res chain seq x y z
N MET A 1 45.03 -34.11 -12.31
CA MET A 1 45.21 -35.37 -11.56
C MET A 1 44.72 -35.28 -10.11
N THR A 2 45.38 -34.57 -9.19
CA THR A 2 44.93 -34.54 -7.78
C THR A 2 43.53 -33.94 -7.60
N LEU A 3 43.25 -32.77 -8.20
CA LEU A 3 41.92 -32.13 -8.13
C LEU A 3 40.79 -32.97 -8.75
N GLU A 4 41.06 -33.63 -9.88
CA GLU A 4 40.08 -34.48 -10.58
C GLU A 4 39.76 -35.74 -9.78
N ILE A 5 40.78 -36.35 -9.17
CA ILE A 5 40.61 -37.51 -8.30
C ILE A 5 39.86 -37.08 -7.02
N THR A 6 40.21 -35.93 -6.41
CA THR A 6 39.51 -35.42 -5.24
C THR A 6 38.05 -35.09 -5.53
N SER A 7 37.74 -34.44 -6.66
CA SER A 7 36.34 -34.16 -7.03
C SER A 7 35.56 -35.43 -7.32
N GLY A 8 36.18 -36.40 -8.01
CA GLY A 8 35.58 -37.70 -8.29
C GLY A 8 35.25 -38.47 -6.99
N VAL A 9 36.19 -38.49 -6.04
CA VAL A 9 36.00 -39.14 -4.74
C VAL A 9 34.88 -38.47 -3.94
N VAL A 10 34.82 -37.12 -3.90
CA VAL A 10 33.74 -36.40 -3.20
C VAL A 10 32.37 -36.67 -3.82
N ALA A 11 32.28 -36.68 -5.16
CA ALA A 11 31.04 -36.97 -5.86
C ALA A 11 30.55 -38.41 -5.61
N ILE A 12 31.45 -39.40 -5.74
CA ILE A 12 31.12 -40.82 -5.49
C ILE A 12 30.72 -41.01 -4.03
N ALA A 13 31.47 -40.45 -3.08
CA ALA A 13 31.13 -40.51 -1.66
C ALA A 13 29.75 -39.89 -1.37
N GLY A 14 29.45 -38.73 -1.96
CA GLY A 14 28.15 -38.06 -1.80
C GLY A 14 26.97 -38.91 -2.28
N ILE A 15 27.10 -39.56 -3.45
CA ILE A 15 26.06 -40.44 -3.99
C ILE A 15 25.87 -41.69 -3.12
N LEU A 16 26.97 -42.32 -2.69
CA LEU A 16 26.91 -43.49 -1.81
C LEU A 16 26.25 -43.16 -0.46
N ILE A 17 26.58 -42.01 0.12
CA ILE A 17 25.97 -41.51 1.36
C ILE A 17 24.47 -41.26 1.14
N ALA A 18 24.08 -40.56 0.07
CA ALA A 18 22.68 -40.30 -0.25
C ALA A 18 21.88 -41.61 -0.44
N ALA A 19 22.45 -42.58 -1.15
CA ALA A 19 21.86 -43.91 -1.35
C ALA A 19 21.64 -44.63 -0.01
N TRP A 20 22.63 -44.62 0.88
CA TRP A 20 22.52 -45.23 2.20
C TRP A 20 21.47 -44.54 3.10
N LEU A 21 21.44 -43.21 3.11
CA LEU A 21 20.47 -42.44 3.89
C LEU A 21 19.02 -42.61 3.40
N TRP A 22 18.79 -42.91 2.11
CA TRP A 22 17.45 -42.87 1.50
C TRP A 22 16.86 -44.24 1.10
N LEU A 23 17.67 -45.21 0.66
CA LEU A 23 17.20 -46.53 0.17
C LEU A 23 16.83 -47.50 1.30
N GLY A 24 17.36 -47.30 2.51
CA GLY A 24 17.02 -48.08 3.69
C GLY A 24 15.72 -47.63 4.39
N LYS A 25 15.59 -47.93 5.68
CA LYS A 25 14.40 -47.58 6.49
C LYS A 25 14.31 -46.09 6.88
N ARG A 26 15.29 -45.26 6.46
CA ARG A 26 15.40 -43.81 6.76
C ARG A 26 15.32 -43.43 8.25
N THR A 27 15.51 -44.38 9.17
CA THR A 27 15.33 -44.18 10.62
C THR A 27 16.23 -43.10 11.19
N LEU A 28 17.47 -42.98 10.69
CA LEU A 28 18.40 -41.92 11.08
C LEU A 28 17.92 -40.55 10.59
N VAL A 29 17.52 -40.44 9.31
CA VAL A 29 16.99 -39.19 8.74
C VAL A 29 15.73 -38.76 9.47
N THR A 30 14.80 -39.67 9.73
CA THR A 30 13.54 -39.35 10.39
C THR A 30 13.73 -39.01 11.87
N SER A 31 14.69 -39.64 12.56
CA SER A 31 15.03 -39.29 13.94
C SER A 31 15.65 -37.88 14.01
N ILE A 32 16.61 -37.58 13.12
CA ILE A 32 17.23 -36.25 13.04
C ILE A 32 16.21 -35.19 12.63
N ALA A 33 15.38 -35.45 11.62
CA ALA A 33 14.34 -34.53 11.18
C ALA A 33 13.26 -34.28 12.25
N ASN A 34 13.04 -35.22 13.17
CA ASN A 34 12.13 -35.04 14.31
C ASN A 34 12.76 -34.36 15.52
N SER A 35 14.09 -34.20 15.54
CA SER A 35 14.78 -33.44 16.58
C SER A 35 14.46 -31.94 16.47
N ALA A 36 14.53 -31.22 17.59
CA ALA A 36 14.33 -29.77 17.63
C ALA A 36 15.25 -29.00 16.64
N PRO A 37 16.58 -29.22 16.61
CA PRO A 37 17.44 -28.54 15.64
C PRO A 37 17.20 -29.00 14.19
N GLY A 38 16.89 -30.29 13.96
CA GLY A 38 16.59 -30.80 12.62
C GLY A 38 15.28 -30.24 12.05
N ARG A 39 14.26 -30.03 12.89
CA ARG A 39 13.02 -29.33 12.48
C ARG A 39 13.28 -27.87 12.15
N LEU A 40 14.07 -27.16 12.96
CA LEU A 40 14.39 -25.75 12.73
C LEU A 40 15.18 -25.54 11.44
N LEU A 41 16.26 -26.31 11.22
CA LEU A 41 17.05 -26.23 10.00
C LEU A 41 16.26 -26.71 8.78
N GLY A 42 15.46 -27.77 8.95
CA GLY A 42 14.58 -28.29 7.92
C GLY A 42 13.56 -27.25 7.45
N THR A 43 12.85 -26.59 8.38
CA THR A 43 11.90 -25.52 8.02
C THR A 43 12.61 -24.29 7.47
N TRP A 44 13.77 -23.93 7.99
CA TRP A 44 14.50 -22.75 7.52
C TRP A 44 15.02 -22.91 6.09
N TRP A 45 15.65 -24.05 5.77
CA TRP A 45 16.09 -24.35 4.41
C TRP A 45 14.92 -24.61 3.46
N TYR A 46 13.83 -25.22 3.94
CA TYR A 46 12.61 -25.40 3.14
C TYR A 46 11.98 -24.07 2.73
N ASN A 47 12.00 -23.06 3.60
CA ASN A 47 11.47 -21.73 3.30
C ASN A 47 12.48 -20.84 2.54
N ALA A 48 13.40 -21.42 1.77
CA ALA A 48 14.44 -20.70 1.02
C ALA A 48 15.19 -19.67 1.90
N TRP A 49 15.60 -20.10 3.11
CA TRP A 49 16.25 -19.26 4.13
C TRP A 49 15.39 -18.10 4.67
N GLY A 50 14.11 -18.02 4.29
CA GLY A 50 13.19 -16.94 4.65
C GLY A 50 13.30 -15.70 3.76
N PHE A 51 14.03 -15.77 2.63
CA PHE A 51 14.14 -14.63 1.71
C PHE A 51 12.80 -14.25 1.08
N ASP A 52 11.96 -15.22 0.75
CA ASP A 52 10.62 -14.96 0.22
C ASP A 52 9.76 -14.18 1.23
N TRP A 53 9.84 -14.52 2.52
CA TRP A 53 9.14 -13.81 3.59
C TRP A 53 9.67 -12.38 3.74
N LEU A 54 10.99 -12.20 3.68
CA LEU A 54 11.62 -10.89 3.77
C LEU A 54 11.16 -10.01 2.59
N TYR A 55 11.17 -10.56 1.37
CA TYR A 55 10.76 -9.84 0.17
C TYR A 55 9.28 -9.45 0.22
N ASP A 56 8.41 -10.38 0.57
CA ASP A 56 6.98 -10.13 0.70
C ASP A 56 6.69 -9.03 1.72
N LYS A 57 7.40 -9.05 2.85
CA LYS A 57 7.18 -8.08 3.93
C LYS A 57 7.78 -6.71 3.66
N VAL A 58 8.95 -6.63 3.04
CA VAL A 58 9.69 -5.37 2.82
C VAL A 58 9.27 -4.68 1.52
N PHE A 59 8.85 -5.42 0.51
CA PHE A 59 8.54 -4.84 -0.81
C PHE A 59 7.07 -5.01 -1.18
N VAL A 60 6.56 -6.24 -1.19
CA VAL A 60 5.23 -6.53 -1.73
C VAL A 60 4.13 -5.88 -0.89
N LYS A 61 4.12 -6.14 0.42
CA LYS A 61 3.13 -5.57 1.34
C LYS A 61 3.10 -4.05 1.36
N PRO A 62 4.22 -3.31 1.50
CA PRO A 62 4.16 -1.86 1.48
C PRO A 62 3.74 -1.31 0.12
N PHE A 63 4.18 -1.92 -0.98
CA PHE A 63 3.72 -1.52 -2.31
C PHE A 63 2.20 -1.67 -2.47
N LEU A 64 1.65 -2.83 -2.11
CA LEU A 64 0.21 -3.06 -2.13
C LEU A 64 -0.54 -2.15 -1.16
N GLY A 65 0.06 -1.83 -0.01
CA GLY A 65 -0.46 -0.87 0.95
C GLY A 65 -0.59 0.53 0.36
N ILE A 66 0.43 1.01 -0.35
CA ILE A 66 0.41 2.29 -1.06
C ILE A 66 -0.64 2.27 -2.16
N ALA A 67 -0.70 1.20 -2.97
CA ALA A 67 -1.69 1.06 -4.04
C ALA A 67 -3.12 1.06 -3.48
N TRP A 68 -3.37 0.38 -2.36
CA TRP A 68 -4.67 0.39 -1.71
C TRP A 68 -5.02 1.76 -1.11
N LEU A 69 -4.02 2.46 -0.56
CA LEU A 69 -4.21 3.81 -0.01
C LEU A 69 -4.59 4.82 -1.09
N LEU A 70 -3.94 4.75 -2.26
CA LEU A 70 -4.18 5.64 -3.40
C LEU A 70 -5.31 5.16 -4.32
N LYS A 71 -6.05 4.09 -3.98
CA LYS A 71 -7.16 3.55 -4.79
C LYS A 71 -8.23 4.61 -5.10
N ARG A 72 -8.44 5.55 -4.17
CA ARG A 72 -9.25 6.73 -4.38
C ARG A 72 -8.29 7.89 -4.54
N ASP A 73 -8.13 8.34 -5.77
CA ASP A 73 -7.14 9.35 -6.10
C ASP A 73 -7.33 10.61 -5.23
N PRO A 74 -6.42 10.86 -4.27
CA PRO A 74 -6.55 12.00 -3.37
C PRO A 74 -6.37 13.32 -4.11
N LEU A 75 -5.63 13.35 -5.22
CA LEU A 75 -5.44 14.55 -6.01
C LEU A 75 -6.74 14.91 -6.75
N ASN A 76 -7.42 13.92 -7.33
CA ASN A 76 -8.74 14.14 -7.91
C ASN A 76 -9.74 14.64 -6.84
N ALA A 77 -9.70 14.10 -5.63
CA ALA A 77 -10.54 14.60 -4.54
C ALA A 77 -10.25 16.07 -4.21
N LEU A 78 -8.98 16.47 -4.14
CA LEU A 78 -8.56 17.87 -3.93
C LEU A 78 -9.01 18.77 -5.08
N MET A 79 -8.86 18.33 -6.33
CA MET A 79 -9.28 19.11 -7.50
C MET A 79 -10.81 19.25 -7.60
N ASN A 80 -11.58 18.35 -6.97
CA ASN A 80 -13.03 18.48 -6.90
C ASN A 80 -13.52 19.46 -5.83
N ILE A 81 -12.65 19.93 -4.91
CA ILE A 81 -13.05 20.88 -3.85
C ILE A 81 -13.61 22.19 -4.43
N PRO A 82 -12.95 22.87 -5.39
CA PRO A 82 -13.49 24.10 -5.99
C PRO A 82 -14.85 23.88 -6.68
N ALA A 83 -15.04 22.73 -7.32
CA ALA A 83 -16.30 22.39 -7.99
C ALA A 83 -17.44 22.23 -6.97
N ILE A 84 -17.18 21.53 -5.86
CA ILE A 84 -18.14 21.35 -4.78
C ILE A 84 -18.46 22.70 -4.13
N LEU A 85 -17.44 23.51 -3.83
CA LEU A 85 -17.60 24.84 -3.24
C LEU A 85 -18.46 25.74 -4.12
N SER A 86 -18.17 25.79 -5.43
CA SER A 86 -18.91 26.58 -6.41
C SER A 86 -20.37 26.13 -6.49
N ARG A 87 -20.63 24.82 -6.44
CA ARG A 87 -21.99 24.27 -6.44
C ARG A 87 -22.77 24.63 -5.19
N PHE A 88 -22.14 24.60 -4.01
CA PHE A 88 -22.78 25.02 -2.76
C PHE A 88 -23.01 26.53 -2.72
N ALA A 89 -22.03 27.33 -3.14
CA ALA A 89 -22.19 28.77 -3.26
C ALA A 89 -23.34 29.12 -4.20
N GLY A 90 -23.43 28.47 -5.37
CA GLY A 90 -24.53 28.63 -6.30
C GLY A 90 -25.89 28.29 -5.68
N LYS A 91 -26.00 27.15 -5.00
CA LYS A 91 -27.24 26.79 -4.27
C LYS A 91 -27.61 27.80 -3.18
N GLY A 92 -26.63 28.36 -2.47
CA GLY A 92 -26.85 29.39 -1.47
C GLY A 92 -27.34 30.71 -2.08
N LEU A 93 -26.75 31.13 -3.19
CA LEU A 93 -27.14 32.34 -3.92
C LEU A 93 -28.57 32.25 -4.45
N VAL A 94 -28.98 31.08 -4.98
CA VAL A 94 -30.35 30.84 -5.46
C VAL A 94 -31.39 31.05 -4.35
N LEU A 95 -31.06 30.82 -3.07
CA LEU A 95 -31.99 31.08 -1.96
C LEU A 95 -32.35 32.58 -1.82
N SER A 96 -31.50 33.48 -2.33
CA SER A 96 -31.78 34.92 -2.32
C SER A 96 -32.86 35.31 -3.34
N GLU A 97 -33.15 34.46 -4.32
CA GLU A 97 -34.18 34.67 -5.35
C GLU A 97 -35.48 33.97 -4.94
N ASN A 98 -36.17 34.53 -3.95
CA ASN A 98 -37.38 33.96 -3.35
C ASN A 98 -38.70 34.48 -3.96
N GLY A 99 -38.64 35.33 -5.01
CA GLY A 99 -39.82 35.88 -5.67
C GLY A 99 -40.59 36.96 -4.88
N TYR A 100 -40.14 37.32 -3.68
CA TYR A 100 -40.80 38.37 -2.89
C TYR A 100 -40.33 39.76 -3.30
N LEU A 101 -41.23 40.55 -3.90
CA LEU A 101 -40.92 41.91 -4.37
C LEU A 101 -40.34 42.82 -3.27
N ARG A 102 -40.83 42.69 -2.03
CA ARG A 102 -40.31 43.44 -0.86
C ARG A 102 -38.84 43.14 -0.58
N TRP A 103 -38.40 41.90 -0.78
CA TRP A 103 -37.02 41.49 -0.57
C TRP A 103 -36.08 42.14 -1.60
N TYR A 104 -36.50 42.25 -2.85
CA TYR A 104 -35.75 42.95 -3.90
C TYR A 104 -35.63 44.46 -3.64
N VAL A 105 -36.71 45.11 -3.18
CA VAL A 105 -36.64 46.55 -2.83
C VAL A 105 -35.68 46.78 -1.66
N ALA A 106 -35.71 45.92 -0.65
CA ALA A 106 -34.80 45.98 0.48
C ALA A 106 -33.33 45.76 0.04
N SER A 107 -33.06 44.78 -0.82
CA SER A 107 -31.71 44.50 -1.31
C SER A 107 -31.14 45.63 -2.16
N MET A 108 -31.94 46.27 -3.03
CA MET A 108 -31.52 47.45 -3.80
C MET A 108 -31.17 48.63 -2.88
N SER A 109 -31.98 48.86 -1.84
CA SER A 109 -31.75 49.93 -0.86
C SER A 109 -30.44 49.72 -0.11
N ILE A 110 -30.19 48.50 0.37
CA ILE A 110 -28.93 48.12 1.02
C ILE A 110 -27.75 48.28 0.05
N GLY A 111 -27.90 47.83 -1.21
CA GLY A 111 -26.86 47.98 -2.23
C GLY A 111 -26.47 49.45 -2.46
N ALA A 112 -27.44 50.36 -2.54
CA ALA A 112 -27.18 51.79 -2.68
C ALA A 112 -26.40 52.38 -1.49
N VAL A 113 -26.78 52.00 -0.27
CA VAL A 113 -26.07 52.43 0.96
C VAL A 113 -24.62 51.94 0.96
N VAL A 114 -24.38 50.67 0.59
CA VAL A 114 -23.03 50.09 0.52
C VAL A 114 -22.16 50.79 -0.52
N VAL A 115 -22.70 51.10 -1.69
CA VAL A 115 -21.97 51.84 -2.74
C VAL A 115 -21.60 53.25 -2.26
N LEU A 116 -22.54 53.98 -1.67
CA LEU A 116 -22.26 55.31 -1.12
C LEU A 116 -21.20 55.26 -0.02
N ALA A 117 -21.28 54.28 0.88
CA ALA A 117 -20.28 54.07 1.93
C ALA A 117 -18.89 53.77 1.35
N LEU A 118 -18.79 52.86 0.37
CA LEU A 118 -17.52 52.55 -0.29
C LEU A 118 -16.93 53.76 -1.00
N LEU A 119 -17.75 54.57 -1.70
CA LEU A 119 -17.30 55.81 -2.35
C LEU A 119 -16.79 56.85 -1.36
N MET A 120 -17.36 56.93 -0.15
CA MET A 120 -16.88 57.83 0.89
C MET A 120 -15.58 57.35 1.55
N VAL A 121 -15.36 56.03 1.64
CA VAL A 121 -14.16 55.43 2.26
C VAL A 121 -12.96 55.38 1.30
N LEU A 122 -13.21 55.15 0.01
CA LEU A 122 -12.16 55.02 -1.02
C LEU A 122 -11.73 56.38 -1.63
N ARG A 123 -12.36 57.47 -1.20
CA ARG A 123 -12.03 58.85 -1.60
C ARG A 123 -11.17 59.52 -0.54
#